data_AF-A0A5K1CNE6-F1
#
_entry.id   AF-A0A5K1CNE6-F1
#
_cell.length_a   1.000
_cell.length_b   1.000
_cell.length_c   1.000
_cell.angle_alpha   90.00
_cell.angle_beta   90.00
_cell.angle_gamma   90.00
#
_symmetry.space_group_name_H-M   'P 1'
#
loop_
_entity.id
_entity.type
_entity.pdbx_description
1 polymer ?
#
loop_
_entity_poly.entity_id
_entity_poly.type
_entity_poly.pdbx_seq_one_letter_code
_entity_poly.pdbx_strand_id
1 'polypeptide(L)'
;VRYLEKAVFNLDYGQLRLVFHALEERKQVIQNAPHLCHPLPCMTPCFSWFDAVYYWLGLKLYDLVAGPRMLHLSRYYSANESVELFPTLARKGPSGNLKGTVVYYDGQMNDSRLNVGLACTAALAGASVLNHAEAISFHKDEVSERITGARIRNNLTGARL
;
A
#
# COMPACT_ATOMS: atom_id res chain seq x y z
N VAL A 1 -11.87 -0.74 1.53
CA VAL A 1 -12.11 0.35 2.52
C VAL A 1 -12.49 -0.18 3.92
N ARG A 2 -12.22 -1.47 4.26
CA ARG A 2 -12.61 -2.06 5.56
C ARG A 2 -12.03 -1.37 6.81
N TYR A 3 -10.82 -0.81 6.72
CA TYR A 3 -10.18 -0.14 7.86
C TYR A 3 -10.75 1.25 8.13
N LEU A 4 -11.03 2.03 7.08
CA LEU A 4 -11.69 3.32 7.20
C LEU A 4 -13.15 3.15 7.67
N GLU A 5 -13.85 2.15 7.12
CA GLU A 5 -15.18 1.77 7.60
C GLU A 5 -15.15 1.44 9.08
N LYS A 6 -14.24 0.58 9.55
CA LYS A 6 -14.11 0.28 10.98
C LYS A 6 -13.74 1.50 11.81
N ALA A 7 -12.80 2.33 11.36
CA ALA A 7 -12.37 3.53 12.08
C ALA A 7 -13.51 4.54 12.25
N VAL A 8 -14.33 4.73 11.22
CA VAL A 8 -15.46 5.68 11.22
C VAL A 8 -16.67 5.10 11.93
N PHE A 9 -17.08 3.87 11.59
CA PHE A 9 -18.29 3.24 12.15
C PHE A 9 -18.12 2.76 13.59
N ASN A 10 -16.90 2.36 13.99
CA ASN A 10 -16.62 1.92 15.37
C ASN A 10 -15.88 2.98 16.20
N LEU A 11 -15.70 4.21 15.68
CA LEU A 11 -15.03 5.32 16.36
C LEU A 11 -13.65 4.94 16.97
N ASP A 12 -12.91 4.09 16.28
CA ASP A 12 -11.60 3.64 16.74
C ASP A 12 -10.53 4.64 16.33
N TYR A 13 -10.10 5.46 17.29
CA TYR A 13 -9.07 6.48 17.10
C TYR A 13 -7.71 5.89 16.70
N GLY A 14 -7.36 4.70 17.19
CA GLY A 14 -6.11 4.03 16.85
C GLY A 14 -6.08 3.62 15.37
N GLN A 15 -7.20 3.09 14.88
CA GLN A 15 -7.35 2.76 13.46
C GLN A 15 -7.37 4.00 12.59
N LEU A 16 -8.03 5.07 13.03
CA LEU A 16 -8.04 6.34 12.30
C LEU A 16 -6.63 6.93 12.16
N ARG A 17 -5.85 6.92 13.24
CA ARG A 17 -4.45 7.36 13.22
C ARG A 17 -3.61 6.51 12.27
N LEU A 18 -3.78 5.19 12.28
CA LEU A 18 -3.09 4.29 11.36
C LEU A 18 -3.40 4.62 9.90
N VAL A 19 -4.67 4.89 9.58
CA VAL A 19 -5.08 5.30 8.23
C VAL A 19 -4.38 6.59 7.81
N PHE A 20 -4.36 7.62 8.66
CA PHE A 20 -3.68 8.88 8.34
C PHE A 20 -2.17 8.69 8.10
N HIS A 21 -1.50 7.92 8.95
CA HIS A 21 -0.09 7.60 8.76
C HIS A 21 0.15 6.84 7.45
N ALA A 22 -0.66 5.82 7.15
CA ALA A 22 -0.53 5.05 5.91
C ALA A 22 -0.73 5.92 4.65
N LEU A 23 -1.64 6.88 4.69
CA LEU A 23 -1.85 7.82 3.58
C LEU A 23 -0.65 8.76 3.36
N GLU A 24 -0.06 9.27 4.44
CA GLU A 24 1.15 10.10 4.37
C GLU A 24 2.34 9.30 3.84
N GLU A 25 2.59 8.12 4.41
CA GLU A 25 3.69 7.23 3.98
C GLU A 25 3.55 6.84 2.51
N ARG A 26 2.34 6.54 2.03
CA ARG A 26 2.10 6.24 0.61
C ARG A 26 2.52 7.40 -0.29
N LYS A 27 2.17 8.63 0.07
CA LYS A 27 2.57 9.82 -0.70
C LYS A 27 4.09 9.97 -0.69
N GLN A 28 4.73 9.81 0.46
CA GLN A 28 6.18 9.95 0.61
C GLN A 28 6.95 8.88 -0.17
N VAL A 29 6.52 7.62 -0.13
CA VAL A 29 7.14 6.52 -0.89
C VAL A 29 7.04 6.75 -2.40
N ILE A 30 5.89 7.23 -2.89
CA ILE A 30 5.72 7.59 -4.31
C ILE A 30 6.64 8.75 -4.70
N GLN A 31 6.79 9.76 -3.83
CA GLN A 31 7.69 10.89 -4.07
C GLN A 31 9.18 10.48 -4.05
N ASN A 32 9.57 9.57 -3.15
CA ASN A 32 10.95 9.11 -3.01
C ASN A 32 11.37 8.18 -4.16
N ALA A 33 10.46 7.32 -4.64
CA ALA A 33 10.76 6.33 -5.66
C ALA A 33 9.71 6.31 -6.79
N PRO A 34 9.51 7.42 -7.53
CA PRO A 34 8.46 7.51 -8.56
C PRO A 34 8.66 6.53 -9.72
N HIS A 35 9.88 6.04 -9.90
CA HIS A 35 10.23 5.02 -10.90
C HIS A 35 9.87 3.59 -10.47
N LEU A 36 9.49 3.38 -9.19
CA LEU A 36 9.09 2.08 -8.64
C LEU A 36 7.67 2.10 -8.06
N CYS A 37 7.19 3.27 -7.67
CA CYS A 37 5.94 3.49 -6.98
C CYS A 37 5.13 4.56 -7.71
N HIS A 38 3.88 4.27 -8.04
CA HIS A 38 3.02 5.21 -8.76
C HIS A 38 1.54 5.06 -8.39
N PRO A 39 0.72 6.10 -8.61
CA PRO A 39 -0.72 6.01 -8.46
C PRO A 39 -1.32 5.00 -9.44
N LEU A 40 -2.19 4.13 -8.95
CA LEU A 40 -2.95 3.16 -9.73
C LEU A 40 -4.45 3.46 -9.62
N PRO A 41 -5.14 3.78 -10.74
CA PRO A 41 -6.60 3.88 -10.74
C PRO A 41 -7.24 2.50 -10.60
N CYS A 42 -8.10 2.35 -9.60
CA CYS A 42 -8.90 1.16 -9.36
C CYS A 42 -10.37 1.47 -9.67
N MET A 43 -10.95 0.71 -10.60
CA MET A 43 -12.35 0.86 -11.01
C MET A 43 -13.20 -0.27 -10.39
N THR A 44 -14.21 0.11 -9.61
CA THR A 44 -15.16 -0.84 -8.99
C THR A 44 -16.51 -0.76 -9.71
N PRO A 45 -16.99 -1.86 -10.33
CA PRO A 45 -18.30 -1.89 -10.97
C PRO A 45 -19.45 -1.97 -9.98
N CYS A 46 -20.51 -1.21 -10.25
CA CYS A 46 -21.74 -1.19 -9.45
C CYS A 46 -22.92 -1.71 -10.29
N PHE A 47 -23.54 -2.81 -9.87
CA PHE A 47 -24.67 -3.44 -10.56
C PHE A 47 -26.03 -3.06 -9.98
N SER A 48 -26.06 -2.43 -8.80
CA SER A 48 -27.24 -1.80 -8.19
C SER A 48 -27.03 -0.29 -8.03
N TRP A 49 -28.12 0.49 -8.10
CA TRP A 49 -28.09 1.92 -7.79
C TRP A 49 -27.75 2.19 -6.33
N PHE A 50 -28.17 1.29 -5.44
CA PHE A 50 -27.81 1.38 -4.02
C PHE A 50 -26.29 1.26 -3.83
N ASP A 51 -25.66 0.27 -4.46
CA ASP A 51 -24.20 0.08 -4.40
C ASP A 51 -23.47 1.29 -4.95
N ALA A 52 -23.93 1.84 -6.08
CA ALA A 52 -23.34 3.01 -6.70
C ALA A 52 -23.34 4.22 -5.75
N VAL A 53 -24.48 4.50 -5.10
CA VAL A 53 -24.59 5.59 -4.13
C VAL A 53 -23.75 5.30 -2.88
N TYR A 54 -23.81 4.07 -2.35
CA TYR A 54 -23.05 3.67 -1.16
C TYR A 54 -21.54 3.85 -1.37
N TYR A 55 -20.99 3.28 -2.45
CA TYR A 55 -19.56 3.39 -2.72
C TYR A 55 -19.14 4.82 -3.08
N TRP A 56 -19.96 5.56 -3.83
CA TRP A 56 -19.66 6.94 -4.14
C TRP A 56 -19.57 7.82 -2.88
N LEU A 57 -20.53 7.69 -1.96
CA LEU A 57 -20.49 8.40 -0.68
C LEU A 57 -19.29 7.98 0.18
N GLY A 58 -19.01 6.68 0.28
CA GLY A 58 -17.85 6.17 1.02
C GLY A 58 -16.52 6.70 0.47
N LEU A 59 -16.38 6.79 -0.85
CA LEU A 59 -15.21 7.36 -1.50
C LEU A 59 -15.14 8.88 -1.33
N LYS A 60 -16.25 9.60 -1.36
CA LYS A 60 -16.26 11.05 -1.07
C LYS A 60 -15.86 11.35 0.37
N LEU A 61 -16.29 10.52 1.32
CA LEU A 61 -15.84 10.62 2.70
C LEU A 61 -14.34 10.32 2.81
N TYR A 62 -13.85 9.29 2.11
CA TYR A 62 -12.42 8.99 2.06
C TYR A 62 -11.61 10.14 1.45
N ASP A 63 -12.09 10.74 0.36
CA ASP A 63 -11.47 11.92 -0.26
C ASP A 63 -11.35 13.06 0.77
N LEU A 64 -12.43 13.34 1.52
CA LEU A 64 -12.43 14.36 2.56
C LEU A 64 -11.41 14.08 3.67
N VAL A 65 -11.32 12.82 4.12
CA VAL A 65 -10.36 12.38 5.15
C VAL A 65 -8.93 12.46 4.63
N ALA A 66 -8.68 12.04 3.40
CA ALA A 66 -7.34 12.04 2.82
C ALA A 66 -6.83 13.45 2.50
N GLY A 67 -7.71 14.39 2.13
CA GLY A 67 -7.40 15.81 1.94
C GLY A 67 -6.17 16.04 1.04
N PRO A 68 -5.13 16.78 1.48
CA PRO A 68 -3.94 17.09 0.67
C PRO A 68 -2.99 15.90 0.44
N ARG A 69 -3.30 14.73 1.04
CA ARG A 69 -2.53 13.48 0.90
C ARG A 69 -3.10 12.56 -0.18
N MET A 70 -4.17 13.00 -0.84
CA MET A 70 -4.77 12.28 -1.94
C MET A 70 -3.87 12.27 -3.17
N LEU A 71 -3.92 11.16 -3.90
CA LEU A 71 -3.28 11.07 -5.21
C LEU A 71 -4.14 11.79 -6.27
N HIS A 72 -5.42 11.42 -6.35
CA HIS A 72 -6.41 12.02 -7.25
C HIS A 72 -7.81 11.91 -6.64
N LEU A 73 -8.73 12.77 -7.09
CA LEU A 73 -10.13 12.76 -6.66
C LEU A 73 -10.87 11.51 -7.16
N SER A 74 -11.67 10.90 -6.29
CA SER A 74 -12.56 9.82 -6.72
C SER A 74 -13.64 10.34 -7.68
N ARG A 75 -14.02 9.52 -8.66
CA ARG A 75 -15.00 9.87 -9.69
C ARG A 75 -15.96 8.72 -9.96
N TYR A 76 -17.22 9.06 -10.17
CA TYR A 76 -18.21 8.13 -10.72
C TYR A 76 -18.22 8.26 -12.24
N TYR A 77 -18.30 7.12 -12.93
CA TYR A 77 -18.51 7.02 -14.36
C TYR A 77 -19.83 6.28 -14.62
N SER A 78 -20.60 6.77 -15.57
CA SER A 78 -21.80 6.09 -16.05
C SER A 78 -21.44 4.74 -16.68
N ALA A 79 -22.43 3.86 -16.85
CA ALA A 79 -22.22 2.57 -17.49
C ALA A 79 -21.63 2.69 -18.91
N ASN A 80 -22.04 3.70 -19.68
CA ASN A 80 -21.53 3.91 -21.04
C ASN A 80 -20.05 4.35 -21.00
N GLU A 81 -19.72 5.38 -20.22
CA GLU A 81 -18.34 5.86 -20.05
C GLU A 81 -17.41 4.75 -19.52
N SER A 82 -17.92 3.93 -18.60
CA SER A 82 -17.15 2.81 -18.01
C SER A 82 -16.77 1.76 -19.06
N VAL A 83 -17.69 1.46 -19.98
CA VAL A 83 -17.47 0.49 -21.07
C VAL A 83 -16.58 1.08 -22.17
N GLU A 84 -16.62 2.40 -22.39
CA GLU A 84 -15.67 3.06 -23.29
C GLU A 84 -14.23 3.01 -22.75
N LEU A 85 -14.05 3.23 -21.45
CA LEU A 85 -12.74 3.13 -20.80
C LEU A 85 -12.24 1.69 -20.69
N PHE A 86 -13.14 0.74 -20.40
CA PHE A 86 -12.83 -0.68 -20.25
C PHE A 86 -13.81 -1.53 -21.06
N PRO A 87 -13.51 -1.79 -22.35
CA PRO A 87 -14.41 -2.52 -23.25
C PRO A 87 -14.73 -3.95 -22.80
N THR A 88 -13.83 -4.56 -22.03
CA THR A 88 -13.98 -5.91 -21.47
C THR A 88 -14.77 -5.94 -20.15
N LEU A 89 -15.23 -4.80 -19.66
CA LEU A 89 -16.00 -4.70 -18.41
C LEU A 89 -17.33 -5.44 -18.55
N ALA A 90 -17.66 -6.22 -17.52
CA ALA A 90 -18.93 -6.94 -17.47
C ALA A 90 -20.12 -5.97 -17.46
N ARG A 91 -20.97 -6.06 -18.48
CA ARG A 91 -22.20 -5.24 -18.60
C ARG A 91 -23.36 -5.77 -17.74
N LYS A 92 -23.26 -7.03 -17.31
CA LYS A 92 -24.23 -7.72 -16.45
C LYS A 92 -23.47 -8.38 -15.30
N GLY A 93 -24.05 -8.28 -14.12
CA GLY A 93 -23.53 -8.89 -12.90
C GLY A 93 -24.64 -9.56 -12.09
N PRO A 94 -24.34 -10.00 -10.86
CA PRO A 94 -25.25 -10.79 -10.03
C PRO A 94 -26.59 -10.11 -9.75
N SER A 95 -26.59 -8.78 -9.64
CA SER A 95 -27.76 -7.98 -9.25
C SER A 95 -28.44 -7.25 -10.43
N GLY A 96 -27.99 -7.51 -11.67
CA GLY A 96 -28.57 -6.91 -12.88
C GLY A 96 -27.55 -6.26 -13.81
N ASN A 97 -28.00 -5.26 -14.59
CA ASN A 97 -27.14 -4.53 -15.52
C ASN A 97 -26.24 -3.53 -14.77
N LEU A 98 -25.03 -3.31 -15.31
CA LEU A 98 -24.10 -2.30 -14.83
C LEU A 98 -24.80 -0.92 -14.76
N LYS A 99 -24.75 -0.28 -13.60
CA LYS A 99 -25.27 1.09 -13.39
C LYS A 99 -24.18 2.14 -13.56
N GLY A 100 -22.94 1.77 -13.31
CA GLY A 100 -21.77 2.60 -13.47
C GLY A 100 -20.59 2.00 -12.73
N THR A 101 -19.53 2.78 -12.63
CA THR A 101 -18.35 2.43 -11.85
C THR A 101 -17.93 3.59 -10.98
N VAL A 102 -17.32 3.28 -9.85
CA VAL A 102 -16.60 4.26 -9.05
C VAL A 102 -15.11 4.01 -9.20
N VAL A 103 -14.37 5.08 -9.44
CA VAL A 103 -12.91 5.05 -9.59
C VAL A 103 -12.28 5.79 -8.43
N TYR A 104 -11.33 5.12 -7.79
CA TYR A 104 -10.47 5.69 -6.75
C TYR A 104 -9.03 5.36 -7.08
N TYR A 105 -8.09 6.07 -6.46
CA TYR A 105 -6.67 5.87 -6.69
C TYR A 105 -6.02 5.24 -5.48
N ASP A 106 -5.28 4.17 -5.73
CA ASP A 106 -4.39 3.57 -4.75
C ASP A 106 -2.92 3.72 -5.18
N GLY A 107 -1.99 3.23 -4.35
CA GLY A 107 -0.57 3.14 -4.68
C GLY A 107 -0.21 1.74 -5.18
N GLN A 108 0.48 1.66 -6.32
CA GLN A 108 1.17 0.45 -6.75
C GLN A 108 2.67 0.61 -6.52
N MET A 109 3.34 -0.46 -6.13
CA MET A 109 4.79 -0.49 -5.96
C MET A 109 5.38 -1.78 -6.50
N ASN A 110 6.61 -1.70 -7.03
CA ASN A 110 7.46 -2.86 -7.24
C ASN A 110 8.22 -3.17 -5.94
N ASP A 111 7.69 -4.11 -5.15
CA ASP A 111 8.19 -4.48 -3.82
C ASP A 111 9.65 -4.94 -3.83
N SER A 112 10.01 -5.85 -4.73
CA SER A 112 11.36 -6.40 -4.85
C SER A 112 12.39 -5.32 -5.18
N ARG A 113 12.10 -4.45 -6.16
CA ARG A 113 13.01 -3.38 -6.56
C ARG A 113 13.09 -2.28 -5.51
N LEU A 114 11.99 -1.98 -4.81
CA LEU A 114 11.99 -1.02 -3.72
C LEU A 114 12.91 -1.47 -2.58
N ASN A 115 12.84 -2.75 -2.20
CA ASN A 115 13.70 -3.32 -1.17
C ASN A 115 15.18 -3.32 -1.58
N VAL A 116 15.49 -3.70 -2.82
CA VAL A 116 16.87 -3.62 -3.34
C VAL A 116 17.36 -2.17 -3.39
N GLY A 117 16.53 -1.23 -3.85
CA GLY A 117 16.85 0.20 -3.88
C GLY A 117 17.13 0.76 -2.50
N LEU A 118 16.35 0.35 -1.49
CA LEU A 118 16.59 0.71 -0.09
C LEU A 118 17.95 0.19 0.41
N ALA A 119 18.25 -1.09 0.15
CA ALA A 119 19.53 -1.71 0.50
C ALA A 119 20.72 -1.00 -0.18
N CYS A 120 20.61 -0.68 -1.47
CA CYS A 120 21.63 0.09 -2.20
C CYS A 120 21.80 1.51 -1.64
N THR A 121 20.70 2.19 -1.29
CA THR A 121 20.76 3.53 -0.69
C THR A 121 21.45 3.50 0.67
N ALA A 122 21.17 2.48 1.50
CA ALA A 122 21.85 2.28 2.77
C ALA A 122 23.36 2.04 2.58
N ALA A 123 23.74 1.22 1.59
CA ALA A 123 25.15 1.00 1.25
C ALA A 123 25.85 2.30 0.80
N LEU A 124 25.18 3.13 -0.02
CA LEU A 124 25.69 4.45 -0.41
C LEU A 124 25.85 5.40 0.79
N ALA A 125 25.00 5.27 1.80
CA ALA A 125 25.09 6.01 3.06
C ALA A 125 26.15 5.45 4.03
N GLY A 126 26.90 4.40 3.64
CA GLY A 126 27.99 3.82 4.43
C GLY A 126 27.60 2.61 5.28
N ALA A 127 26.38 2.08 5.16
CA ALA A 127 25.99 0.86 5.84
C ALA A 127 26.67 -0.37 5.20
N SER A 128 27.07 -1.34 6.02
CA SER A 128 27.46 -2.67 5.54
C SER A 128 26.20 -3.48 5.22
N VAL A 129 26.03 -3.86 3.96
CA VAL A 129 24.86 -4.61 3.47
C VAL A 129 25.34 -5.94 2.90
N LEU A 130 24.76 -7.03 3.41
CA LEU A 130 25.15 -8.39 3.05
C LEU A 130 23.89 -9.18 2.65
N ASN A 131 23.95 -9.89 1.52
CA ASN A 131 22.98 -10.90 1.14
C ASN A 131 23.52 -12.31 1.45
N HIS A 132 22.63 -13.31 1.48
CA HIS A 132 22.99 -14.69 1.84
C HIS A 132 23.76 -14.83 3.17
N ALA A 133 23.54 -13.91 4.10
CA ALA A 133 24.15 -13.86 5.42
C ALA A 133 23.07 -14.14 6.48
N GLU A 134 23.18 -15.27 7.17
CA GLU A 134 22.21 -15.70 8.17
C GLU A 134 22.76 -15.47 9.58
N ALA A 135 22.01 -14.75 10.41
CA ALA A 135 22.35 -14.59 11.83
C ALA A 135 22.04 -15.89 12.58
N ILE A 136 23.07 -16.56 13.09
CA ILE A 136 22.95 -17.89 13.73
C ILE A 136 23.03 -17.86 15.26
N SER A 137 23.70 -16.85 15.84
CA SER A 137 23.75 -16.66 17.29
C SER A 137 24.12 -15.22 17.63
N PHE A 138 23.80 -14.76 18.84
CA PHE A 138 24.24 -13.47 19.36
C PHE A 138 25.37 -13.63 20.36
N HIS A 139 26.33 -12.71 20.34
CA HIS A 139 27.34 -12.57 21.39
C HIS A 139 26.77 -11.69 22.49
N LYS A 140 26.84 -12.19 23.72
CA LYS A 140 26.44 -11.45 24.91
C LYS A 140 27.65 -11.19 25.78
N ASP A 141 27.70 -10.01 26.35
CA ASP A 141 28.67 -9.66 27.38
C ASP A 141 28.33 -10.41 28.68
N GLU A 142 29.32 -11.08 29.27
CA GLU A 142 29.12 -11.96 30.43
C GLU A 142 28.70 -11.22 31.70
N VAL A 143 29.05 -9.93 31.81
CA VAL A 143 28.78 -9.14 33.02
C VAL A 143 27.45 -8.40 32.91
N SER A 144 27.19 -7.77 31.75
CA SER A 144 26.01 -6.93 31.53
C SER A 144 24.83 -7.64 30.89
N GLU A 145 25.02 -8.88 30.41
CA GLU A 145 24.01 -9.68 29.68
C GLU A 145 23.47 -9.01 28.39
N ARG A 146 24.15 -7.95 27.90
CA ARG A 146 23.76 -7.21 26.71
C ARG A 146 24.33 -7.85 25.46
N ILE A 147 23.59 -7.77 24.35
CA ILE A 147 24.05 -8.20 23.04
C ILE A 147 25.11 -7.21 22.53
N THR A 148 26.31 -7.72 22.25
CA THR A 148 27.45 -6.94 21.73
C THR A 148 27.84 -7.32 20.30
N GLY A 149 27.25 -8.38 19.75
CA GLY A 149 27.48 -8.78 18.37
C GLY A 149 26.58 -9.93 17.92
N ALA A 150 26.74 -10.33 16.66
CA ALA A 150 26.09 -11.50 16.09
C ALA A 150 27.11 -12.33 15.32
N ARG A 151 26.93 -13.65 15.35
CA ARG A 151 27.65 -14.59 14.51
C ARG A 151 26.83 -14.85 13.26
N ILE A 152 27.47 -14.73 12.11
CA ILE A 152 26.83 -14.80 10.80
C ILE A 152 27.35 -16.02 10.04
N ARG A 153 26.47 -16.77 9.39
CA ARG A 153 26.84 -17.80 8.42
C ARG A 153 26.69 -17.27 7.01
N ASN A 154 27.74 -17.38 6.21
CA ASN A 154 27.67 -17.17 4.78
C ASN A 154 27.06 -18.43 4.13
N ASN A 155 25.86 -18.30 3.56
CA ASN A 155 25.13 -19.44 2.99
C ASN A 155 25.62 -19.86 1.59
N LEU A 156 26.56 -19.13 0.98
CA LEU A 156 27.20 -19.53 -0.27
C LEU A 156 28.43 -20.43 -0.02
N THR A 157 29.20 -20.16 1.03
CA THR A 157 30.46 -20.88 1.31
C THR A 157 30.40 -21.78 2.54
N GLY A 158 29.42 -21.58 3.43
CA GLY A 158 29.34 -22.23 4.74
C GLY A 158 30.27 -21.62 5.80
N ALA A 159 31.07 -20.60 5.45
CA ALA A 159 31.96 -19.92 6.38
C ALA A 159 31.17 -19.19 7.48
N ARG A 160 31.72 -19.16 8.70
CA ARG A 160 31.15 -18.45 9.84
C ARG A 160 32.01 -17.22 10.14
N LEU A 161 31.37 -16.06 10.22
CA LEU A 161 31.93 -14.75 10.48
C LEU A 161 31.46 -14.25 11.85
#